data_AF-A0A4Q2KWZ7-F1
#
_entry.id   AF-A0A4Q2KWZ7-F1
#
_cell.length_a   1.000
_cell.length_b   1.000
_cell.length_c   1.000
_cell.angle_alpha   90.00
_cell.angle_beta   90.00
_cell.angle_gamma   90.00
#
_symmetry.space_group_name_H-M   'P 1'
#
loop_
_entity.id
_entity.type
_entity.pdbx_description
1 polymer ?
#
loop_
_entity_poly.entity_id
_entity_poly.type
_entity_poly.pdbx_seq_one_letter_code
_entity_poly.pdbx_strand_id
1 'polypeptide(L)'
;MKYTKYFFILLLGSLCFWISQIKIRLPLLTTIIYKNPKFTIFEMKNPLLTGIFIAASAGLFEEGFRFLFRKFLLKNSRNIAEAAIFGLGHSLMEILYLFYVTGFHTALFSISIWGILERILATFLHIELSILLWLGFLKNKKYRILILAMLLHTFVDSIIPVAGYFRRSIWEVEFLFFIIVLWIGILLIKYHKREESL
;
A
#
# COMPACT_ATOMS: atom_id res chain seq x y z
N MET A 1 19.75 16.26 -15.18
CA MET A 1 19.86 14.80 -14.91
C MET A 1 19.15 14.34 -13.63
N LYS A 2 19.22 15.04 -12.49
CA LYS A 2 18.55 14.64 -11.23
C LYS A 2 17.01 14.55 -11.35
N TYR A 3 16.38 15.53 -12.00
CA TYR A 3 14.93 15.53 -12.23
C TYR A 3 14.47 14.35 -13.11
N THR A 4 15.22 14.03 -14.15
CA THR A 4 14.96 12.86 -15.02
C THR A 4 14.99 11.56 -14.24
N LYS A 5 15.95 11.41 -13.31
CA LYS A 5 16.03 10.23 -12.43
C LYS A 5 14.80 10.11 -11.53
N TYR A 6 14.40 11.19 -10.87
CA TYR A 6 13.24 11.17 -9.99
C TYR A 6 11.94 10.90 -10.73
N PHE A 7 11.76 11.51 -11.91
CA PHE A 7 10.61 11.22 -12.76
C PHE A 7 10.57 9.74 -13.19
N PHE A 8 11.71 9.16 -13.56
CA PHE A 8 11.79 7.73 -13.87
C PHE A 8 11.43 6.85 -12.66
N ILE A 9 11.86 7.20 -11.45
CA ILE A 9 11.52 6.46 -10.22
C ILE A 9 10.03 6.56 -9.90
N LEU A 10 9.42 7.73 -10.11
CA LEU A 10 7.98 7.93 -9.97
C LEU A 10 7.22 6.97 -10.91
N LEU A 11 7.61 6.91 -12.19
CA LEU A 11 7.01 5.99 -13.17
C LEU A 11 7.19 4.52 -12.79
N LEU A 12 8.35 4.15 -12.22
CA LEU A 12 8.55 2.79 -11.70
C LEU A 12 7.63 2.47 -10.51
N GLY A 13 7.36 3.44 -9.65
CA GLY A 13 6.35 3.30 -8.59
C GLY A 13 4.96 3.04 -9.16
N SER A 14 4.55 3.83 -10.15
CA SER A 14 3.26 3.64 -10.84
C SER A 14 3.18 2.28 -11.54
N LEU A 15 4.26 1.88 -12.21
CA LEU A 15 4.34 0.57 -12.87
C LEU A 15 4.27 -0.58 -11.86
N CYS A 16 4.88 -0.42 -10.68
CA CYS A 16 4.84 -1.41 -9.60
C CYS A 16 3.39 -1.67 -9.14
N PHE A 17 2.60 -0.62 -8.90
CA PHE A 17 1.17 -0.77 -8.60
C PHE A 17 0.44 -1.47 -9.75
N TRP A 18 0.61 -0.98 -10.99
CA TRP A 18 -0.11 -1.53 -12.15
C TRP A 18 0.16 -3.02 -12.37
N ILE A 19 1.40 -3.47 -12.23
CA ILE A 19 1.73 -4.90 -12.36
C ILE A 19 1.16 -5.70 -11.18
N SER A 20 1.46 -5.28 -9.94
CA SER A 20 1.08 -6.05 -8.76
C SER A 20 -0.44 -6.16 -8.59
N GLN A 21 -1.14 -5.05 -8.75
CA GLN A 21 -2.58 -4.95 -8.50
C GLN A 21 -3.40 -5.30 -9.73
N ILE A 22 -3.24 -4.53 -10.80
CA ILE A 22 -4.14 -4.58 -11.96
C ILE A 22 -3.87 -5.81 -12.82
N LYS A 23 -2.60 -6.21 -12.99
CA LYS A 23 -2.25 -7.35 -13.86
C LYS A 23 -2.21 -8.69 -13.14
N ILE A 24 -1.98 -8.72 -11.83
CA ILE A 24 -1.77 -9.99 -11.12
C ILE A 24 -2.81 -10.20 -10.03
N ARG A 25 -2.86 -9.37 -8.98
CA ARG A 25 -3.74 -9.63 -7.82
C ARG A 25 -5.21 -9.62 -8.20
N LEU A 26 -5.69 -8.57 -8.88
CA LEU A 26 -7.11 -8.45 -9.21
C LEU A 26 -7.59 -9.54 -10.19
N PRO A 27 -6.87 -9.88 -11.27
CA PRO A 27 -7.24 -11.02 -12.11
C PRO A 27 -7.24 -12.34 -11.35
N LEU A 28 -6.26 -12.59 -10.47
CA LEU A 28 -6.23 -13.79 -9.63
C LEU A 28 -7.45 -13.88 -8.72
N LEU A 29 -7.79 -12.79 -8.03
CA LEU A 29 -8.96 -12.74 -7.15
C LEU A 29 -10.25 -12.94 -7.97
N THR A 30 -10.47 -12.15 -9.01
CA THR A 30 -11.75 -12.11 -9.73
C THR A 30 -12.00 -13.34 -10.61
N THR A 31 -10.96 -13.92 -11.21
CA THR A 31 -11.12 -15.03 -12.16
C THR A 31 -10.91 -16.41 -11.56
N ILE A 32 -10.10 -16.53 -10.50
CA ILE A 32 -9.79 -17.83 -9.88
C ILE A 32 -10.52 -17.97 -8.55
N ILE A 33 -10.38 -16.98 -7.66
CA ILE A 33 -10.91 -17.07 -6.29
C ILE A 33 -12.43 -16.86 -6.28
N TYR A 34 -12.92 -15.73 -6.78
CA TYR A 34 -14.35 -15.39 -6.75
C TYR A 34 -15.23 -16.20 -7.71
N LYS A 35 -14.64 -16.83 -8.74
CA LYS A 35 -15.38 -17.78 -9.59
C LYS A 35 -15.56 -19.15 -8.95
N ASN A 36 -14.87 -19.46 -7.85
CA ASN A 36 -15.02 -20.72 -7.15
C ASN A 36 -16.22 -20.66 -6.20
N PRO A 37 -17.29 -21.46 -6.42
CA PRO A 37 -18.50 -21.41 -5.60
C PRO A 37 -18.24 -21.69 -4.11
N LYS A 38 -17.23 -22.51 -3.79
CA LYS A 38 -16.84 -22.79 -2.40
C LYS A 38 -16.35 -21.53 -1.69
N PHE A 39 -15.61 -20.67 -2.40
CA PHE A 39 -15.12 -19.43 -1.85
C PHE A 39 -16.25 -18.41 -1.68
N THR A 40 -17.15 -18.28 -2.66
CA THR A 40 -18.32 -17.40 -2.53
C THR A 40 -19.22 -17.81 -1.36
N ILE A 41 -19.47 -19.11 -1.17
CA ILE A 41 -20.23 -19.60 0.01
C ILE A 41 -19.45 -19.34 1.30
N PHE A 42 -18.12 -19.50 1.30
CA PHE A 42 -17.29 -19.20 2.46
C PHE A 42 -17.33 -17.71 2.84
N GLU A 43 -17.29 -16.81 1.86
CA GLU A 43 -17.43 -15.36 2.05
C GLU A 43 -18.76 -15.00 2.69
N MET A 44 -19.87 -15.54 2.18
CA MET A 44 -21.19 -15.31 2.76
C MET A 44 -21.28 -15.78 4.22
N LYS A 45 -20.56 -16.85 4.57
CA LYS A 45 -20.51 -17.37 5.96
C LYS A 45 -19.52 -16.64 6.86
N ASN A 46 -18.42 -16.14 6.30
CA ASN A 46 -17.29 -15.55 7.03
C ASN A 46 -16.80 -14.26 6.36
N PRO A 47 -17.64 -13.19 6.32
CA PRO A 47 -17.30 -11.97 5.61
C PRO A 47 -16.07 -11.27 6.21
N LEU A 48 -15.91 -11.30 7.54
CA LEU A 48 -14.75 -10.70 8.22
C LEU A 48 -13.45 -11.39 7.82
N LEU A 49 -13.41 -12.73 7.86
CA LEU A 49 -12.22 -13.50 7.52
C LEU A 49 -11.86 -13.33 6.04
N THR A 50 -12.88 -13.21 5.18
CA THR A 50 -12.69 -12.92 3.75
C THR A 50 -12.13 -11.52 3.54
N GLY A 51 -12.65 -10.51 4.24
CA GLY A 51 -12.10 -9.16 4.22
C GLY A 51 -10.64 -9.10 4.66
N ILE A 52 -10.28 -9.80 5.74
CA ILE A 52 -8.89 -9.93 6.20
C ILE A 52 -8.03 -10.65 5.15
N PHE A 53 -8.55 -11.69 4.49
CA PHE A 53 -7.84 -12.37 3.40
C PHE A 53 -7.55 -11.44 2.22
N ILE A 54 -8.52 -10.61 1.82
CA ILE A 54 -8.34 -9.62 0.74
C ILE A 54 -7.29 -8.57 1.16
N ALA A 55 -7.35 -8.05 2.38
CA ALA A 55 -6.36 -7.14 2.94
C ALA A 55 -4.94 -7.77 2.96
N ALA A 56 -4.83 -9.02 3.42
CA ALA A 56 -3.57 -9.75 3.44
C ALA A 56 -3.01 -9.97 2.03
N SER A 57 -3.87 -10.25 1.05
CA SER A 57 -3.47 -10.35 -0.35
C SER A 57 -2.93 -9.01 -0.88
N ALA A 58 -3.50 -7.86 -0.45
CA ALA A 58 -3.00 -6.53 -0.83
C ALA A 58 -1.56 -6.35 -0.34
N GLY A 59 -1.34 -6.51 0.97
CA GLY A 59 -0.02 -6.38 1.57
C GLY A 59 1.02 -7.34 0.95
N LEU A 60 0.63 -8.58 0.67
CA LEU A 60 1.52 -9.55 0.01
C LEU A 60 1.95 -9.09 -1.39
N PHE A 61 1.00 -8.74 -2.25
CA PHE A 61 1.31 -8.38 -3.63
C PHE A 61 1.98 -7.02 -3.74
N GLU A 62 1.54 -6.02 -2.99
CA GLU A 62 2.13 -4.69 -3.07
C GLU A 62 3.54 -4.68 -2.51
N GLU A 63 3.75 -5.10 -1.26
CA GLU A 63 5.09 -5.07 -0.67
C GLU A 63 6.03 -6.05 -1.36
N GLY A 64 5.51 -7.20 -1.81
CA GLY A 64 6.26 -8.16 -2.61
C GLY A 64 6.82 -7.51 -3.88
N PHE A 65 5.99 -6.81 -4.64
CA PHE A 65 6.45 -6.13 -5.85
C PHE A 65 7.33 -4.91 -5.56
N ARG A 66 7.04 -4.10 -4.54
CA ARG A 66 7.94 -2.99 -4.15
C ARG A 66 9.32 -3.51 -3.79
N PHE A 67 9.39 -4.64 -3.09
CA PHE A 67 10.66 -5.33 -2.80
C PHE A 67 11.36 -5.81 -4.07
N LEU A 68 10.66 -6.42 -5.02
CA LEU A 68 11.23 -6.88 -6.30
C LEU A 68 11.76 -5.69 -7.12
N PHE A 69 11.00 -4.61 -7.22
CA PHE A 69 11.41 -3.37 -7.90
C PHE A 69 12.65 -2.78 -7.24
N ARG A 70 12.69 -2.70 -5.90
CA ARG A 70 13.88 -2.25 -5.18
C ARG A 70 15.09 -3.14 -5.42
N LYS A 71 14.89 -4.46 -5.41
CA LYS A 71 15.97 -5.45 -5.54
C LYS A 71 16.59 -5.45 -6.92
N PHE A 72 15.77 -5.38 -7.97
CA PHE A 72 16.21 -5.60 -9.35
C PHE A 72 16.34 -4.33 -10.19
N LEU A 73 15.37 -3.41 -10.10
CA LEU A 73 15.34 -2.21 -10.95
C LEU A 73 16.01 -1.00 -10.29
N LEU A 74 15.95 -0.91 -8.96
CA LEU A 74 16.47 0.22 -8.18
C LEU A 74 17.64 -0.18 -7.27
N LYS A 75 18.46 -1.14 -7.70
CA LYS A 75 19.58 -1.72 -6.92
C LYS A 75 20.54 -0.67 -6.34
N ASN A 76 20.83 0.38 -7.13
CA ASN A 76 21.79 1.45 -6.78
C ASN A 76 21.13 2.62 -6.02
N SER A 77 19.82 2.57 -5.78
CA SER A 77 19.09 3.61 -5.06
C SER A 77 19.40 3.54 -3.57
N ARG A 78 20.14 4.53 -3.05
CA ARG A 78 20.47 4.62 -1.62
C ARG A 78 19.78 5.77 -0.89
N ASN A 79 19.17 6.69 -1.63
CA ASN A 79 18.54 7.86 -1.06
C ASN A 79 17.10 7.57 -0.63
N ILE A 80 16.72 7.98 0.57
CA ILE A 80 15.35 7.85 1.09
C ILE A 80 14.36 8.70 0.29
N ALA A 81 14.80 9.84 -0.25
CA ALA A 81 13.97 10.64 -1.16
C ALA A 81 13.55 9.84 -2.41
N GLU A 82 14.41 8.92 -2.89
CA GLU A 82 14.06 8.04 -4.01
C GLU A 82 13.00 7.02 -3.61
N ALA A 83 13.05 6.51 -2.38
CA ALA A 83 12.01 5.63 -1.84
C ALA A 83 10.67 6.37 -1.69
N ALA A 84 10.71 7.62 -1.22
CA ALA A 84 9.51 8.44 -1.08
C ALA A 84 8.86 8.75 -2.43
N ILE A 85 9.66 9.10 -3.45
CA ILE A 85 9.18 9.36 -4.81
C ILE A 85 8.61 8.09 -5.44
N PHE A 86 9.23 6.93 -5.18
CA PHE A 86 8.69 5.65 -5.62
C PHE A 86 7.31 5.37 -4.98
N GLY A 87 7.17 5.57 -3.67
CA GLY A 87 5.89 5.41 -2.96
C GLY A 87 4.81 6.38 -3.45
N LEU A 88 5.18 7.63 -3.74
CA LEU A 88 4.29 8.62 -4.34
C LEU A 88 3.77 8.17 -5.71
N GLY A 89 4.64 7.61 -6.56
CA GLY A 89 4.26 7.11 -7.87
C GLY A 89 3.32 5.92 -7.80
N HIS A 90 3.53 5.03 -6.81
CA HIS A 90 2.64 3.91 -6.51
C HIS A 90 1.24 4.41 -6.12
N SER A 91 1.15 5.32 -5.14
CA SER A 91 -0.12 5.92 -4.72
C SER A 91 -0.84 6.68 -5.83
N LEU A 92 -0.10 7.46 -6.65
CA LEU A 92 -0.68 8.20 -7.76
C LEU A 92 -1.39 7.26 -8.75
N MET A 93 -0.78 6.11 -9.07
CA MET A 93 -1.38 5.14 -9.97
C MET A 93 -2.63 4.50 -9.37
N GLU A 94 -2.64 4.25 -8.06
CA GLU A 94 -3.83 3.77 -7.36
C GLU A 94 -5.00 4.75 -7.46
N ILE A 95 -4.75 6.03 -7.18
CA ILE A 95 -5.77 7.08 -7.31
C ILE A 95 -6.27 7.14 -8.75
N LEU A 96 -5.39 7.18 -9.75
CA LEU A 96 -5.80 7.20 -11.16
C LEU A 96 -6.64 5.97 -11.54
N TYR A 97 -6.29 4.79 -11.03
CA TYR A 97 -7.05 3.57 -11.26
C TYR A 97 -8.43 3.61 -10.60
N LEU A 98 -8.56 4.14 -9.39
CA LEU A 98 -9.84 4.30 -8.71
C LEU A 98 -10.79 5.23 -9.49
N PHE A 99 -10.28 6.36 -10.00
CA PHE A 99 -11.04 7.26 -10.87
C PHE A 99 -11.45 6.57 -12.17
N TYR A 100 -10.58 5.75 -12.75
CA TYR A 100 -10.88 4.98 -13.95
C TYR A 100 -12.01 3.96 -13.71
N VAL A 101 -11.92 3.14 -12.66
CA VAL A 101 -12.89 2.08 -12.35
C VAL A 101 -14.25 2.65 -11.94
N THR A 102 -14.26 3.72 -11.15
CA THR A 102 -15.51 4.38 -10.72
C THR A 102 -16.15 5.18 -11.86
N GLY A 103 -15.38 5.49 -12.90
CA GLY A 103 -15.74 6.44 -13.95
C GLY A 103 -15.45 7.87 -13.53
N PHE A 104 -14.70 8.61 -14.35
CA PHE A 104 -14.15 9.92 -13.97
C PHE A 104 -15.22 10.93 -13.51
N HIS A 105 -16.32 11.04 -14.26
CA HIS A 105 -17.42 11.93 -13.90
C HIS A 105 -18.09 11.49 -12.59
N THR A 106 -18.45 10.22 -12.46
CA THR A 106 -19.09 9.68 -11.26
C THR A 106 -18.20 9.85 -10.02
N ALA A 107 -16.90 9.58 -10.15
CA ALA A 107 -15.92 9.74 -9.08
C ALA A 107 -15.85 11.19 -8.60
N LEU A 108 -15.82 12.17 -9.51
CA LEU A 108 -15.80 13.59 -9.17
C LEU A 108 -17.06 14.04 -8.44
N PHE A 109 -18.24 13.60 -8.89
CA PHE A 109 -19.50 13.97 -8.25
C PHE A 109 -19.73 13.25 -6.91
N SER A 110 -19.10 12.09 -6.70
CA SER A 110 -19.31 11.24 -5.52
C SER A 110 -18.21 11.36 -4.47
N ILE A 111 -17.20 12.22 -4.70
CA ILE A 111 -16.07 12.34 -3.80
C ILE A 111 -16.50 12.95 -2.46
N SER A 112 -16.23 12.24 -1.37
CA SER A 112 -16.51 12.72 -0.02
C SER A 112 -15.24 13.23 0.64
N ILE A 113 -15.37 14.14 1.62
CA ILE A 113 -14.22 14.62 2.39
C ILE A 113 -13.47 13.49 3.11
N TRP A 114 -14.21 12.47 3.57
CA TRP A 114 -13.64 11.28 4.20
C TRP A 114 -12.85 10.43 3.20
N GLY A 115 -13.36 10.26 1.98
CA GLY A 115 -12.62 9.58 0.91
C GLY A 115 -11.35 10.33 0.52
N ILE A 116 -11.38 11.67 0.48
CA ILE A 116 -10.17 12.47 0.22
C ILE A 116 -9.15 12.28 1.34
N LEU A 117 -9.59 12.37 2.59
CA LEU A 117 -8.73 12.18 3.76
C LEU A 117 -8.07 10.80 3.73
N GLU A 118 -8.85 9.75 3.53
CA GLU A 118 -8.38 8.37 3.44
C GLU A 118 -7.32 8.20 2.36
N ARG A 119 -7.53 8.77 1.16
CA ARG A 119 -6.54 8.74 0.06
C ARG A 119 -5.25 9.49 0.38
N ILE A 120 -5.33 10.60 1.12
CA ILE A 120 -4.14 11.33 1.59
C ILE A 120 -3.36 10.47 2.59
N LEU A 121 -4.05 9.85 3.56
CA LEU A 121 -3.43 8.96 4.55
C LEU A 121 -2.82 7.72 3.91
N ALA A 122 -3.51 7.08 2.97
CA ALA A 122 -2.99 5.97 2.17
C ALA A 122 -1.74 6.38 1.39
N THR A 123 -1.71 7.58 0.81
CA THR A 123 -0.52 8.11 0.13
C THR A 123 0.68 8.20 1.08
N PHE A 124 0.48 8.71 2.29
CA PHE A 124 1.54 8.72 3.31
C PHE A 124 1.99 7.30 3.67
N LEU A 125 1.05 6.37 3.88
CA LEU A 125 1.38 4.97 4.18
C LEU A 125 2.22 4.33 3.07
N HIS A 126 1.88 4.51 1.79
CA HIS A 126 2.68 3.96 0.67
C HIS A 126 4.09 4.56 0.60
N ILE A 127 4.23 5.85 0.89
CA ILE A 127 5.52 6.52 1.01
C ILE A 127 6.32 5.91 2.16
N GLU A 128 5.72 5.78 3.34
CA GLU A 128 6.33 5.23 4.55
C GLU A 128 6.79 3.79 4.38
N LEU A 129 5.93 2.92 3.83
CA LEU A 129 6.28 1.51 3.56
C LEU A 129 7.37 1.38 2.48
N SER A 130 7.38 2.26 1.49
CA SER A 130 8.48 2.31 0.50
C SER A 130 9.81 2.69 1.15
N ILE A 131 9.80 3.70 2.03
CA ILE A 131 10.98 4.10 2.82
C ILE A 131 11.43 2.94 3.72
N LEU A 132 10.48 2.28 4.39
CA LEU A 132 10.75 1.13 5.26
C LEU A 132 11.51 0.04 4.50
N LEU A 133 11.02 -0.38 3.33
CA LEU A 133 11.68 -1.37 2.49
C LEU A 133 13.09 -0.93 2.10
N TRP A 134 13.29 0.33 1.68
CA TRP A 134 14.62 0.85 1.36
C TRP A 134 15.59 0.75 2.54
N LEU A 135 15.15 1.16 3.74
CA LEU A 135 15.95 1.03 4.96
C LEU A 135 16.29 -0.44 5.25
N GLY A 136 15.39 -1.37 4.92
CA GLY A 136 15.67 -2.81 4.98
C GLY A 136 16.82 -3.25 4.06
N PHE A 137 16.91 -2.71 2.85
CA PHE A 137 18.04 -2.98 1.95
C PHE A 137 19.33 -2.33 2.43
N LEU A 138 19.28 -1.09 2.92
CA LEU A 138 20.45 -0.36 3.41
C LEU A 138 21.05 -1.03 4.65
N LYS A 139 20.21 -1.50 5.57
CA LYS A 139 20.61 -2.13 6.84
C LYS A 139 20.85 -3.64 6.74
N ASN A 140 20.90 -4.21 5.53
CA ASN A 140 21.02 -5.66 5.27
C ASN A 140 19.98 -6.53 6.03
N LYS A 141 18.78 -6.00 6.29
CA LYS A 141 17.64 -6.68 6.96
C LYS A 141 16.45 -6.89 6.03
N LYS A 142 16.69 -6.84 4.72
CA LYS A 142 15.68 -6.73 3.65
C LYS A 142 14.51 -7.73 3.76
N TYR A 143 14.76 -8.99 4.10
CA TYR A 143 13.70 -10.00 4.23
C TYR A 143 12.86 -9.85 5.50
N ARG A 144 13.48 -9.48 6.63
CA ARG A 144 12.75 -9.22 7.89
C ARG A 144 11.85 -7.99 7.74
N ILE A 145 12.38 -6.97 7.09
CA ILE A 145 11.64 -5.74 6.82
C ILE A 145 10.54 -5.95 5.78
N LEU A 146 10.73 -6.84 4.79
CA LEU A 146 9.67 -7.24 3.86
C LEU A 146 8.47 -7.84 4.60
N ILE A 147 8.72 -8.81 5.50
CA ILE A 147 7.66 -9.45 6.28
C ILE A 147 6.96 -8.40 7.16
N LEU A 148 7.73 -7.52 7.82
CA LEU A 148 7.15 -6.44 8.62
C LEU A 148 6.27 -5.51 7.79
N ALA A 149 6.73 -5.09 6.60
CA ALA A 149 5.95 -4.23 5.71
C ALA A 149 4.64 -4.91 5.28
N MET A 150 4.70 -6.21 4.91
CA MET A 150 3.51 -6.98 4.54
C MET A 150 2.50 -7.05 5.69
N LEU A 151 2.98 -7.29 6.91
CA LEU A 151 2.13 -7.35 8.11
C LEU A 151 1.53 -5.99 8.45
N LEU A 152 2.31 -4.90 8.39
CA LEU A 152 1.82 -3.55 8.65
C LEU A 152 0.76 -3.12 7.65
N HIS A 153 1.00 -3.36 6.36
CA HIS A 153 0.03 -3.06 5.30
C HIS A 153 -1.25 -3.87 5.51
N THR A 154 -1.12 -5.19 5.69
CA THR A 154 -2.27 -6.09 5.96
C THR A 154 -3.06 -5.61 7.17
N PHE A 155 -2.38 -5.22 8.24
CA PHE A 155 -3.02 -4.73 9.46
C PHE A 155 -3.84 -3.47 9.19
N VAL A 156 -3.25 -2.47 8.51
CA VAL A 156 -3.96 -1.23 8.18
C VAL A 156 -5.16 -1.49 7.27
N ASP A 157 -4.99 -2.26 6.20
CA ASP A 157 -6.08 -2.60 5.27
C ASP A 157 -7.20 -3.38 5.96
N SER A 158 -6.85 -4.23 6.94
CA SER A 158 -7.83 -5.02 7.69
C SER A 158 -8.72 -4.18 8.62
N ILE A 159 -8.37 -2.93 8.89
CA ILE A 159 -9.20 -2.03 9.70
C ILE A 159 -10.55 -1.84 9.04
N ILE A 160 -10.61 -1.70 7.71
CA ILE A 160 -11.86 -1.49 6.97
C ILE A 160 -12.86 -2.65 7.19
N PRO A 161 -12.53 -3.92 6.87
CA PRO A 161 -13.47 -5.03 7.09
C PRO A 161 -13.77 -5.29 8.58
N VAL A 162 -12.81 -5.08 9.49
CA VAL A 162 -13.05 -5.19 10.94
C VAL A 162 -14.04 -4.12 11.41
N ALA A 163 -13.83 -2.87 11.03
CA ALA A 163 -14.71 -1.77 11.36
C ALA A 163 -16.12 -1.97 10.79
N GLY A 164 -16.23 -2.43 9.55
CA GLY A 164 -17.51 -2.78 8.92
C GLY A 164 -18.24 -3.88 9.70
N TYR A 165 -17.53 -4.92 10.14
CA TYR A 165 -18.11 -6.00 10.94
C TYR A 165 -18.64 -5.51 12.29
N PHE A 166 -17.90 -4.64 12.98
CA PHE A 166 -18.30 -4.05 14.26
C PHE A 166 -19.15 -2.77 14.13
N ARG A 167 -19.58 -2.42 12.90
CA ARG A 167 -20.38 -1.22 12.59
C ARG A 167 -19.79 0.07 13.17
N ARG A 168 -18.46 0.18 13.14
CA ARG A 168 -17.74 1.39 13.52
C ARG A 168 -17.98 2.47 12.49
N SER A 169 -17.97 3.71 12.93
CA SER A 169 -18.22 4.84 12.03
C SER A 169 -16.99 5.15 11.17
N ILE A 170 -17.22 5.85 10.06
CA ILE A 170 -16.12 6.29 9.19
C ILE A 170 -15.12 7.19 9.92
N TRP A 171 -15.60 8.10 10.79
CA TRP A 171 -14.72 8.98 11.56
C TRP A 171 -13.82 8.23 12.53
N GLU A 172 -14.30 7.13 13.14
CA GLU A 172 -13.48 6.28 14.01
C GLU A 172 -12.38 5.55 13.23
N VAL A 173 -12.71 5.10 12.02
CA VAL A 173 -11.75 4.44 11.11
C VAL A 173 -10.68 5.42 10.65
N GLU A 174 -11.07 6.59 10.15
CA GLU A 174 -10.12 7.60 9.66
C GLU A 174 -9.21 8.14 10.78
N PHE A 175 -9.76 8.34 11.98
CA PHE A 175 -8.97 8.79 13.13
C PHE A 175 -7.93 7.74 13.55
N LEU A 176 -8.31 6.46 13.58
CA LEU A 176 -7.37 5.37 13.86
C LEU A 176 -6.31 5.28 12.77
N PHE A 177 -6.70 5.38 11.50
CA PHE A 177 -5.77 5.33 10.37
C PHE A 177 -4.74 6.47 10.45
N PHE A 178 -5.19 7.69 10.74
CA PHE A 178 -4.31 8.84 10.96
C PHE A 178 -3.29 8.60 12.08
N ILE A 179 -3.73 8.08 13.23
CA ILE A 179 -2.82 7.77 14.34
C ILE A 179 -1.76 6.75 13.93
N ILE A 180 -2.17 5.69 13.21
CA ILE A 180 -1.24 4.63 12.78
C ILE A 180 -0.21 5.17 11.80
N VAL A 181 -0.62 5.96 10.80
CA VAL A 181 0.29 6.60 9.84
C VAL A 181 1.29 7.49 10.58
N LEU A 182 0.82 8.38 11.47
CA LEU A 182 1.71 9.22 12.28
C LEU A 182 2.70 8.39 13.10
N TRP A 183 2.23 7.30 13.71
CA TRP A 183 3.07 6.44 14.54
C TRP A 183 4.14 5.72 13.70
N ILE A 184 3.79 5.18 12.54
CA ILE A 184 4.73 4.56 11.59
C ILE A 184 5.76 5.60 11.13
N GLY A 185 5.33 6.80 10.72
CA GLY A 185 6.22 7.90 10.33
C GLY A 185 7.23 8.27 11.43
N ILE A 186 6.79 8.40 12.69
CA ILE A 186 7.68 8.68 13.83
C ILE A 186 8.69 7.55 14.02
N LEU A 187 8.26 6.28 13.96
CA LEU A 187 9.15 5.13 14.08
C LEU A 187 10.17 5.07 12.95
N LEU A 188 9.77 5.40 11.71
CA LEU A 188 10.66 5.44 10.56
C LEU A 188 11.75 6.51 10.71
N ILE A 189 11.39 7.71 11.17
CA ILE A 189 12.36 8.76 11.45
C ILE A 189 13.37 8.30 12.51
N LYS A 190 12.91 7.68 13.60
CA LYS A 190 13.80 7.12 14.64
C LYS A 190 14.69 6.01 14.08
N TYR A 191 14.14 5.11 13.27
CA TYR A 191 14.86 3.99 12.68
C TYR A 191 15.92 4.44 11.66
N HIS A 192 15.65 5.52 10.93
CA HIS A 192 16.61 6.15 10.03
C HIS A 192 17.74 6.84 10.79
N LYS A 193 17.42 7.69 11.77
CA LYS A 193 18.40 8.48 12.54
C LYS A 193 19.38 7.66 13.36
N ARG A 194 18.97 6.50 13.90
CA ARG A 194 19.83 5.61 14.70
C ARG A 194 21.09 5.10 13.95
N GLU A 195 21.17 5.35 12.65
CA GLU A 195 22.28 4.91 11.80
C GLU A 195 23.16 6.06 11.30
N GLU A 196 22.70 7.32 11.32
CA GLU A 196 23.60 8.46 11.08
C GLU A 196 24.57 8.67 12.26
N SER A 197 24.28 8.06 13.41
CA SER A 197 25.05 8.16 14.65
C SER A 197 26.01 6.97 14.91
N LEU A 198 26.22 6.09 13.92
CA LEU A 198 27.15 4.95 13.95
C LEU A 198 28.13 5.05 12.80
#